data_AF-S2ZT24-F1
#
_entry.id   AF-S2ZT24-F1
#
_cell.length_a   1.000
_cell.length_b   1.000
_cell.length_c   1.000
_cell.angle_alpha   90.00
_cell.angle_beta   90.00
_cell.angle_gamma   90.00
#
_symmetry.space_group_name_H-M   'P 1'
#
loop_
_entity.id
_entity.type
_entity.pdbx_description
1 polymer ?
#
loop_
_entity_poly.entity_id
_entity_poly.type
_entity_poly.pdbx_seq_one_letter_code
_entity_poly.pdbx_strand_id
1 'polypeptide(L)'
;MSWQNYLRAYAVSLHDTLLQHPNAIMLVLTHPISTPGQLSLFAKMLANLSKTGFSAPLDILGIATAVTVYTTGFSASEAVPPVGSTSNEDAPSLSEAIKSLPADELDSLNMLIRDIMEGKWGFSTQFERGLDAILKG
;
A
#
# COMPACT_ATOMS: atom_id res chain seq x y z
N MET A 1 -15.28 3.83 17.54
CA MET A 1 -14.07 3.55 16.74
C MET A 1 -13.49 4.88 16.30
N SER A 2 -12.17 5.09 16.41
CA SER A 2 -11.54 6.31 15.88
C SER A 2 -11.49 6.27 14.35
N TRP A 3 -11.35 7.44 13.72
CA TRP A 3 -11.24 7.54 12.26
C TRP A 3 -10.01 6.77 11.73
N GLN A 4 -8.89 6.77 12.47
CA GLN A 4 -7.69 6.02 12.10
C GLN A 4 -7.96 4.51 12.11
N ASN A 5 -8.63 4.00 13.14
CA ASN A 5 -8.92 2.57 13.23
C ASN A 5 -9.91 2.15 12.13
N TYR A 6 -10.87 3.02 11.78
CA TYR A 6 -11.78 2.78 10.67
C TYR A 6 -11.04 2.71 9.33
N LEU A 7 -10.17 3.68 9.04
CA LEU A 7 -9.37 3.68 7.80
C LEU A 7 -8.37 2.53 7.75
N ARG A 8 -7.79 2.12 8.89
CA ARG A 8 -6.94 0.93 8.96
C ARG A 8 -7.72 -0.32 8.57
N ALA A 9 -8.91 -0.52 9.16
CA ALA A 9 -9.76 -1.67 8.84
C ALA A 9 -10.19 -1.68 7.35
N TYR A 10 -10.52 -0.50 6.81
CA TYR A 10 -10.81 -0.34 5.39
C TYR A 10 -9.62 -0.73 4.50
N ALA A 11 -8.43 -0.22 4.80
CA ALA A 11 -7.22 -0.47 4.03
C ALA A 11 -6.83 -1.95 4.04
N VAL A 12 -6.83 -2.60 5.21
CA VAL A 12 -6.55 -4.04 5.33
C VAL A 12 -7.56 -4.86 4.52
N SER A 13 -8.85 -4.57 4.67
CA SER A 13 -9.90 -5.29 3.91
C SER A 13 -9.76 -5.09 2.40
N LEU A 14 -9.42 -3.88 1.95
CA LEU A 14 -9.17 -3.59 0.54
C LEU A 14 -7.95 -4.35 0.03
N HIS A 15 -6.84 -4.34 0.77
CA HIS A 15 -5.62 -5.05 0.42
C HIS A 15 -5.87 -6.56 0.25
N ASP A 16 -6.48 -7.20 1.25
CA ASP A 16 -6.80 -8.62 1.21
C ASP A 16 -7.72 -8.98 0.03
N THR A 17 -8.70 -8.13 -0.27
CA THR A 17 -9.62 -8.33 -1.39
C THR A 17 -8.89 -8.21 -2.72
N LEU A 18 -7.98 -7.25 -2.85
CA LEU A 18 -7.18 -7.05 -4.05
C LEU A 18 -6.20 -8.20 -4.29
N LEU A 19 -5.58 -8.75 -3.24
CA LEU A 19 -4.73 -9.93 -3.34
C LEU A 19 -5.52 -11.19 -3.76
N GLN A 20 -6.78 -11.31 -3.32
CA GLN A 20 -7.69 -12.38 -3.77
C GLN A 20 -8.17 -12.18 -5.22
N HIS A 21 -8.10 -10.96 -5.75
CA HIS A 21 -8.53 -10.61 -7.10
C HIS A 21 -7.46 -9.81 -7.87
N PRO A 22 -6.29 -10.39 -8.21
CA PRO A 22 -5.17 -9.65 -8.79
C PRO A 22 -5.52 -8.91 -10.09
N ASN A 23 -6.40 -9.48 -10.92
CA ASN A 23 -6.87 -8.86 -12.16
C ASN A 23 -7.66 -7.54 -11.95
N ALA A 24 -8.18 -7.32 -10.75
CA ALA A 24 -8.89 -6.08 -10.39
C ALA A 24 -7.95 -4.96 -9.97
N ILE A 25 -6.70 -5.26 -9.57
CA ILE A 25 -5.76 -4.28 -9.02
C ILE A 25 -5.51 -3.15 -10.01
N MET A 26 -5.14 -3.47 -11.25
CA MET A 26 -4.86 -2.46 -12.27
C MET A 26 -6.09 -1.63 -12.65
N LEU A 27 -7.29 -2.24 -12.59
CA LEU A 27 -8.54 -1.51 -12.82
C LEU A 27 -8.78 -0.48 -11.72
N VAL A 28 -8.64 -0.87 -10.45
CA VAL A 28 -8.81 0.04 -9.31
C VAL A 28 -7.72 1.12 -9.30
N LEU A 29 -6.49 0.77 -9.67
CA LEU A 29 -5.36 1.71 -9.68
C LEU A 29 -5.55 2.82 -10.72
N THR A 30 -6.03 2.45 -11.91
CA THR A 30 -6.17 3.40 -13.03
C THR A 30 -7.52 4.10 -13.04
N HIS A 31 -8.57 3.43 -12.56
CA HIS A 31 -9.92 3.95 -12.55
C HIS A 31 -10.64 3.58 -11.24
N PRO A 32 -10.25 4.22 -10.11
CA PRO A 32 -10.73 3.86 -8.77
C PRO A 32 -12.25 3.94 -8.61
N ILE A 33 -12.91 4.75 -9.45
CA ILE A 33 -14.36 4.83 -9.55
C ILE A 33 -14.76 4.80 -11.03
N SER A 34 -15.30 3.68 -11.49
CA SER A 34 -15.81 3.51 -12.86
C SER A 34 -17.27 3.12 -12.93
N THR A 35 -17.86 2.71 -11.80
CA THR A 35 -19.23 2.22 -11.72
C THR A 35 -20.02 2.95 -10.63
N PRO A 36 -21.36 3.06 -10.78
CA PRO A 36 -22.22 3.58 -9.71
C PRO A 36 -22.06 2.82 -8.38
N GLY A 37 -21.80 1.52 -8.44
CA GLY A 37 -21.54 0.69 -7.27
C GLY A 37 -20.26 1.10 -6.52
N GLN A 38 -19.16 1.32 -7.25
CA GLN A 38 -17.90 1.81 -6.67
C GLN A 38 -18.05 3.22 -6.09
N LEU A 39 -18.78 4.11 -6.78
CA LEU A 39 -19.08 5.44 -6.25
C LEU A 39 -19.91 5.34 -4.96
N SER A 40 -20.90 4.45 -4.91
CA SER A 40 -21.70 4.20 -3.71
C SER A 40 -20.85 3.68 -2.55
N LEU A 41 -19.91 2.77 -2.82
CA LEU A 41 -18.98 2.26 -1.81
C LEU A 41 -18.10 3.37 -1.25
N PHE A 42 -17.52 4.20 -2.12
CA PHE A 42 -16.70 5.33 -1.73
C PHE A 42 -17.52 6.36 -0.93
N ALA A 43 -18.73 6.70 -1.38
CA ALA A 43 -19.63 7.61 -0.66
C ALA A 43 -20.02 7.08 0.73
N LYS A 44 -20.29 5.77 0.86
CA LYS A 44 -20.54 5.12 2.15
C LYS A 44 -19.31 5.19 3.06
N MET A 45 -18.11 5.00 2.51
CA MET A 45 -16.87 5.11 3.25
C MET A 45 -16.68 6.53 3.81
N LEU A 46 -16.84 7.57 2.98
CA LEU A 46 -16.77 8.97 3.41
C LEU A 46 -17.85 9.31 4.45
N ALA A 47 -19.09 8.84 4.25
CA ALA A 47 -20.20 9.07 5.17
C ALA A 47 -20.04 8.37 6.52
N ASN A 48 -19.32 7.25 6.58
CA ASN A 48 -18.96 6.61 7.83
C ASN A 48 -17.78 7.31 8.49
N LEU A 49 -16.79 7.77 7.70
CA LEU A 49 -15.64 8.51 8.21
C LEU A 49 -16.08 9.82 8.89
N SER A 50 -17.01 10.56 8.30
CA SER A 50 -17.55 11.80 8.91
C SER A 50 -18.21 11.57 10.27
N LYS A 51 -18.78 10.37 10.53
CA LYS A 51 -19.37 10.01 11.82
C LYS A 51 -18.32 9.71 12.91
N THR A 52 -17.05 9.57 12.55
CA THR A 52 -15.96 9.25 13.48
C THR A 52 -15.23 10.48 14.05
N GLY A 53 -15.76 11.68 13.79
CA GLY A 53 -15.23 12.95 14.32
C GLY A 53 -14.12 13.59 13.49
N PHE A 54 -13.79 13.03 12.33
CA PHE A 54 -12.84 13.64 11.40
C PHE A 54 -13.47 14.92 10.79
N SER A 55 -12.82 16.06 10.96
CA SER A 55 -13.35 17.37 10.60
C SER A 55 -12.71 17.90 9.31
N ALA A 56 -13.48 18.71 8.57
CA ALA A 56 -13.23 19.26 7.22
C ALA A 56 -13.46 18.28 6.03
N PRO A 57 -14.43 18.54 5.14
CA PRO A 57 -14.76 17.67 3.99
C PRO A 57 -13.59 17.43 3.02
N LEU A 58 -12.72 18.43 2.83
CA LEU A 58 -11.55 18.28 1.95
C LEU A 58 -10.51 17.34 2.54
N ASP A 59 -10.31 17.39 3.86
CA ASP A 59 -9.37 16.52 4.54
C ASP A 59 -9.88 15.07 4.55
N ILE A 60 -11.20 14.86 4.70
CA ILE A 60 -11.86 13.54 4.60
C ILE A 60 -11.57 12.93 3.23
N LEU A 61 -11.75 13.71 2.16
CA LEU A 61 -11.51 13.23 0.79
C LEU A 61 -10.03 12.97 0.54
N GLY A 62 -9.15 13.85 1.03
CA GLY A 62 -7.70 13.73 0.89
C GLY A 62 -7.18 12.46 1.56
N ILE A 63 -7.51 12.24 2.83
CA ILE A 63 -7.04 11.06 3.57
C ILE A 63 -7.62 9.76 3.01
N ALA A 64 -8.90 9.77 2.63
CA ALA A 64 -9.55 8.62 1.99
C ALA A 64 -8.87 8.25 0.67
N THR A 65 -8.53 9.25 -0.15
CA THR A 65 -7.83 9.04 -1.42
C THR A 65 -6.40 8.54 -1.18
N ALA A 66 -5.66 9.15 -0.26
CA ALA A 66 -4.29 8.76 0.07
C ALA A 66 -4.23 7.30 0.54
N VAL A 67 -5.11 6.90 1.47
CA VAL A 67 -5.18 5.52 1.96
C VAL A 67 -5.56 4.55 0.85
N THR A 68 -6.52 4.90 -0.02
CA THR A 68 -6.95 4.03 -1.13
C THR A 68 -5.83 3.81 -2.15
N VAL A 69 -5.14 4.89 -2.55
CA VAL A 69 -4.02 4.82 -3.52
C VAL A 69 -2.84 4.07 -2.93
N TYR A 70 -2.47 4.37 -1.68
CA TYR A 70 -1.41 3.66 -0.95
C TYR A 70 -1.67 2.15 -0.93
N THR A 71 -2.89 1.76 -0.52
CA THR A 71 -3.29 0.35 -0.41
C THR A 71 -3.28 -0.35 -1.77
N THR A 72 -3.79 0.31 -2.81
CA THR A 72 -3.85 -0.27 -4.16
C THR A 72 -2.45 -0.42 -4.77
N GLY A 73 -1.57 0.57 -4.56
CA GLY A 73 -0.17 0.51 -5.02
C GLY A 73 0.65 -0.57 -4.31
N PHE A 74 0.47 -0.75 -3.00
CA PHE A 74 1.08 -1.86 -2.26
C PHE A 74 0.58 -3.21 -2.77
N SER A 75 -0.73 -3.36 -2.96
CA SER A 75 -1.34 -4.58 -3.51
C SER A 75 -0.79 -4.91 -4.91
N ALA A 76 -0.60 -3.89 -5.76
CA ALA A 76 0.01 -4.08 -7.08
C ALA A 76 1.46 -4.56 -6.98
N SER A 77 2.24 -3.97 -6.09
CA SER A 77 3.64 -4.33 -5.90
C SER A 77 3.82 -5.76 -5.38
N GLU A 78 2.86 -6.26 -4.60
CA GLU A 78 2.88 -7.62 -4.05
C GLU A 78 2.37 -8.68 -5.03
N ALA A 79 1.29 -8.39 -5.76
CA ALA A 79 0.59 -9.41 -6.56
C ALA A 79 0.87 -9.36 -8.07
N VAL A 80 1.37 -8.24 -8.59
CA VAL A 80 1.54 -8.06 -10.04
C VAL A 80 3.03 -8.16 -10.40
N PRO A 81 3.43 -9.08 -11.29
CA PRO A 81 4.80 -9.15 -11.78
C PRO A 81 5.24 -7.80 -12.37
N PRO A 82 6.53 -7.41 -12.26
CA PRO A 82 7.01 -6.16 -12.81
C PRO A 82 6.72 -6.08 -14.32
N VAL A 83 6.09 -4.99 -14.75
CA VAL A 83 5.80 -4.76 -16.17
C VAL A 83 7.12 -4.67 -16.94
N GLY A 84 7.25 -5.45 -18.01
CA GLY A 84 8.49 -5.53 -18.79
C GLY A 84 9.55 -6.48 -18.24
N SER A 85 9.26 -7.20 -17.14
CA SER A 85 10.08 -8.33 -16.70
C SER A 85 10.03 -9.43 -17.75
N THR A 86 11.18 -9.76 -18.34
CA THR A 86 11.37 -11.00 -19.08
C THR A 86 11.47 -12.11 -18.04
N SER A 87 10.37 -12.80 -17.77
CA SER A 87 10.30 -14.09 -17.08
C SER A 87 11.36 -14.32 -15.97
N ASN A 88 11.15 -13.82 -14.75
CA ASN A 88 11.69 -14.25 -13.43
C ASN A 88 13.11 -14.87 -13.24
N GLU A 89 13.96 -15.00 -14.26
CA GLU A 89 15.22 -15.75 -14.21
C GLU A 89 16.46 -14.85 -14.29
N ASP A 90 16.33 -13.60 -14.79
CA ASP A 90 17.49 -12.71 -15.01
C ASP A 90 17.53 -11.47 -14.09
N ALA A 91 16.53 -11.27 -13.22
CA ALA A 91 16.58 -10.16 -12.27
C ALA A 91 17.47 -10.54 -11.07
N PRO A 92 18.52 -9.74 -10.75
CA PRO A 92 19.37 -10.03 -9.59
C PRO A 92 18.50 -10.03 -8.34
N SER A 93 18.71 -11.03 -7.49
CA SER A 93 18.09 -11.07 -6.17
C SER A 93 18.42 -9.80 -5.38
N LEU A 94 17.55 -9.42 -4.45
CA LEU A 94 17.81 -8.26 -3.58
C LEU A 94 19.18 -8.37 -2.87
N SER A 95 19.62 -9.58 -2.53
CA SER A 95 20.96 -9.83 -1.96
C SER A 95 22.10 -9.50 -2.94
N GLU A 96 21.97 -9.87 -4.21
CA GLU A 96 22.96 -9.55 -5.25
C GLU A 96 22.98 -8.05 -5.54
N ALA A 97 21.82 -7.41 -5.58
CA ALA A 97 21.73 -5.95 -5.72
C ALA A 97 22.44 -5.23 -4.56
N ILE A 98 22.19 -5.65 -3.31
CA ILE A 98 22.87 -5.08 -2.13
C ILE A 98 24.39 -5.24 -2.24
N LYS A 99 24.89 -6.40 -2.66
CA LYS A 99 26.34 -6.64 -2.82
C LYS A 99 26.99 -5.76 -3.90
N SER A 100 26.21 -5.21 -4.82
CA SER A 100 26.70 -4.32 -5.87
C SER A 100 26.80 -2.84 -5.46
N LEU A 101 26.27 -2.48 -4.28
CA LEU A 101 26.29 -1.09 -3.80
C LEU A 101 27.70 -0.64 -3.39
N PRO A 102 28.03 0.65 -3.57
CA PRO A 102 29.23 1.27 -3.00
C PRO A 102 29.32 1.10 -1.48
N ALA A 103 30.55 1.05 -0.95
CA ALA A 103 30.78 0.79 0.47
C ALA A 103 30.19 1.87 1.39
N ASP A 104 30.21 3.13 0.98
CA ASP A 104 29.65 4.27 1.70
C ASP A 104 28.11 4.22 1.79
N GLU A 105 27.46 3.70 0.75
CA GLU A 105 26.01 3.45 0.76
C GLU A 105 25.66 2.24 1.64
N LEU A 106 26.46 1.17 1.59
CA LEU A 106 26.31 0.00 2.46
C LEU A 106 26.43 0.36 3.94
N ASP A 107 27.40 1.19 4.30
CA ASP A 107 27.60 1.64 5.68
C ASP A 107 26.40 2.45 6.18
N SER A 108 25.86 3.33 5.33
CA SER A 108 24.70 4.16 5.65
C SER A 108 23.40 3.34 5.80
N LEU A 109 23.29 2.21 5.09
CA LEU A 109 22.10 1.36 5.07
C LEU A 109 22.25 0.08 5.90
N ASN A 110 23.35 -0.10 6.62
CA ASN A 110 23.72 -1.37 7.26
C ASN A 110 22.62 -1.96 8.16
N MET A 111 21.95 -1.11 8.96
CA MET A 111 20.83 -1.53 9.81
C MET A 111 19.60 -1.96 8.99
N LEU A 112 19.28 -1.25 7.92
CA LEU A 112 18.17 -1.57 7.03
C LEU A 112 18.44 -2.87 6.25
N ILE A 113 19.65 -3.03 5.73
CA ILE A 113 20.11 -4.23 5.04
C ILE A 113 20.04 -5.44 5.97
N ARG A 114 20.46 -5.29 7.23
CA ARG A 114 20.35 -6.34 8.23
C ARG A 114 18.90 -6.76 8.45
N ASP A 115 17.98 -5.82 8.64
CA ASP A 115 16.56 -6.13 8.83
C ASP A 115 15.94 -6.83 7.60
N ILE A 116 16.38 -6.45 6.39
CA ILE A 116 15.99 -7.14 5.14
C ILE A 116 16.53 -8.57 5.12
N MET A 117 17.81 -8.77 5.41
CA MET A 117 18.46 -10.09 5.41
C MET A 117 17.95 -11.02 6.52
N GLU A 118 17.51 -10.47 7.65
CA GLU A 118 16.90 -11.21 8.75
C GLU A 118 15.42 -11.55 8.48
N GLY A 119 14.88 -11.24 7.29
CA GLY A 119 13.50 -11.55 6.91
C GLY A 119 12.45 -10.72 7.65
N LYS A 120 12.85 -9.63 8.33
CA LYS A 120 11.92 -8.67 8.94
C LYS A 120 11.26 -7.77 7.90
N TRP A 121 11.72 -7.85 6.65
CA TRP A 121 11.14 -7.19 5.51
C TRP A 121 10.14 -8.11 4.81
N GLY A 122 8.91 -7.62 4.62
CA GLY A 122 7.85 -8.28 3.86
C GLY A 122 6.77 -7.28 3.49
N PHE A 123 6.07 -7.51 2.38
CA PHE A 123 5.06 -6.57 1.85
C PHE A 123 3.98 -6.24 2.89
N SER A 124 3.38 -7.25 3.52
CA SER A 124 2.37 -7.06 4.57
C SER A 124 2.89 -6.21 5.75
N THR A 125 4.09 -6.49 6.27
CA THR A 125 4.69 -5.70 7.36
C THR A 125 4.95 -4.25 6.95
N GLN A 126 5.42 -4.01 5.72
CA GLN A 126 5.70 -2.66 5.22
C GLN A 126 4.42 -1.89 4.89
N PHE A 127 3.38 -2.59 4.42
CA PHE A 127 2.05 -2.05 4.21
C PHE A 127 1.46 -1.53 5.54
N GLU A 128 1.49 -2.33 6.60
CA GLU A 128 0.96 -1.91 7.89
C GLU A 128 1.76 -0.74 8.48
N ARG A 129 3.09 -0.77 8.39
CA ARG A 129 3.95 0.32 8.90
C ARG A 129 3.73 1.64 8.17
N GLY A 130 3.64 1.63 6.85
CA GLY A 130 3.40 2.86 6.08
C GLY A 130 1.97 3.37 6.25
N LEU A 131 0.97 2.48 6.34
CA LEU A 131 -0.39 2.85 6.69
C LEU A 131 -0.46 3.53 8.06
N ASP A 132 0.25 2.99 9.04
CA ASP A 132 0.38 3.58 10.38
C ASP A 132 0.97 4.99 10.34
N ALA A 133 1.98 5.23 9.50
CA ALA A 133 2.59 6.55 9.33
C ALA A 133 1.59 7.54 8.71
N ILE A 134 0.91 7.15 7.62
CA ILE A 134 -0.11 7.98 6.95
C ILE A 134 -1.23 8.40 7.91
N LEU A 135 -1.67 7.48 8.77
CA LEU A 135 -2.76 7.74 9.71
C LEU A 135 -2.35 8.55 10.95
N LYS A 136 -1.05 8.60 11.28
CA LYS A 136 -0.50 9.40 12.39
C LYS A 136 -0.17 10.83 11.96
N GLY A 137 0.19 11.04 10.70
CA GLY A 137 0.65 12.33 10.16
C GLY A 137 2.16 12.51 10.35
#